data_AF-A0A4Z0NJA9-F1
#
_entry.id   AF-A0A4Z0NJA9-F1
#
_cell.length_a   1.000
_cell.length_b   1.000
_cell.length_c   1.000
_cell.angle_alpha   90.00
_cell.angle_beta   90.00
_cell.angle_gamma   90.00
#
_symmetry.space_group_name_H-M   'P 1'
#
loop_
_entity.id
_entity.type
_entity.pdbx_description
1 polymer ?
#
loop_
_entity_poly.entity_id
_entity_poly.type
_entity_poly.pdbx_seq_one_letter_code
_entity_poly.pdbx_strand_id
1 'polypeptide(L)' 'MPQMERPAELMVWHGTHAAPGPREVRRFSTLRAALAAAAESADDPDALPWIVTEEGDVLSPHWIDGHAPRNGARRVRLSS' A
#
# COMPACT_ATOMS: atom_id res chain seq x y z
N MET A 1 -5.65 18.05 -4.59
CA MET A 1 -6.31 16.74 -4.67
C MET A 1 -7.04 16.49 -3.35
N PRO A 2 -8.31 16.90 -3.21
CA PRO A 2 -9.07 16.79 -1.95
C PRO A 2 -9.18 15.35 -1.43
N GLN A 3 -9.04 14.35 -2.29
CA GLN A 3 -9.04 12.93 -1.91
C GLN A 3 -7.83 12.51 -1.04
N MET A 4 -6.72 13.26 -1.07
CA MET A 4 -5.52 12.91 -0.28
C MET A 4 -5.74 13.08 1.23
N GLU A 5 -6.65 13.97 1.64
CA GLU A 5 -6.99 14.23 3.04
C GLU A 5 -8.14 13.36 3.55
N ARG A 6 -8.73 12.52 2.69
CA ARG A 6 -9.83 11.64 3.10
C ARG A 6 -9.30 10.38 3.77
N PRO A 7 -10.03 9.79 4.73
CA PRO A 7 -9.68 8.53 5.35
C PRO A 7 -9.40 7.41 4.33
N ALA A 8 -8.51 6.50 4.71
CA ALA A 8 -8.18 5.33 3.91
C ALA A 8 -7.74 4.17 4.80
N GLU A 9 -7.95 2.95 4.34
CA GLU A 9 -7.52 1.73 5.00
C GLU A 9 -6.42 1.05 4.18
N LEU A 10 -5.27 0.81 4.80
CA LEU A 10 -4.18 0.04 4.24
C LEU A 10 -4.33 -1.43 4.67
N MET A 11 -4.24 -2.33 3.71
CA MET A 11 -4.21 -3.77 3.89
C MET A 11 -2.91 -4.31 3.32
N VAL A 12 -2.11 -5.02 4.11
CA VAL A 12 -0.86 -5.63 3.65
C VAL A 12 -1.02 -7.14 3.63
N TRP A 13 -0.81 -7.70 2.44
CA TRP A 13 -0.73 -9.14 2.21
C TRP A 13 0.74 -9.56 2.13
N HIS A 14 1.09 -10.78 2.54
CA HIS A 14 2.43 -11.30 2.30
C HIS A 14 2.36 -12.51 1.38
N GLY A 15 3.05 -12.43 0.23
CA GLY A 15 2.94 -13.39 -0.88
C GLY A 15 3.35 -14.83 -0.57
N THR A 16 3.99 -15.08 0.57
CA THR A 16 4.64 -16.37 0.88
C THR A 16 3.92 -17.26 1.89
N HIS A 17 2.79 -16.86 2.48
CA HIS A 17 2.12 -17.69 3.49
C HIS A 17 0.64 -17.93 3.20
N ALA A 18 0.27 -19.21 3.19
CA ALA A 18 -1.03 -19.81 2.89
C ALA A 18 -2.19 -19.49 3.87
N ALA A 19 -2.22 -18.29 4.46
CA ALA A 19 -3.36 -17.83 5.24
C ALA A 19 -4.28 -16.99 4.34
N PRO A 20 -5.59 -17.27 4.27
CA PRO A 20 -6.52 -16.42 3.54
C PRO A 20 -6.65 -15.06 4.24
N GLY A 21 -6.26 -13.98 3.56
CA GLY A 21 -6.53 -12.59 3.99
C GLY A 21 -5.29 -11.73 4.23
N PRO A 22 -5.50 -10.41 4.46
CA PRO A 22 -4.41 -9.49 4.81
C PRO A 22 -3.82 -9.87 6.17
N ARG A 23 -2.49 -9.80 6.28
CA ARG A 23 -1.80 -9.97 7.57
C ARG A 23 -1.95 -8.75 8.46
N GLU A 24 -2.04 -7.58 7.84
CA GLU A 24 -2.19 -6.32 8.53
C GLU A 24 -3.30 -5.50 7.87
N VAL A 25 -4.17 -4.92 8.71
CA VAL A 25 -5.14 -3.92 8.30
C VAL A 25 -5.00 -2.72 9.23
N ARG A 26 -4.75 -1.54 8.66
CA ARG A 26 -4.53 -0.31 9.41
C ARG A 26 -5.32 0.83 8.79
N ARG A 27 -6.12 1.51 9.60
CA ARG A 27 -6.89 2.70 9.19
C ARG A 27 -6.09 3.96 9.43
N PHE A 28 -6.17 4.87 8.47
CA PHE A 28 -5.55 6.18 8.52
C PHE A 28 -6.61 7.25 8.30
N SER A 29 -6.43 8.39 8.96
CA SER A 29 -7.30 9.56 8.77
C SER A 29 -7.10 10.23 7.41
N THR A 30 -6.02 9.92 6.69
CA THR A 30 -5.74 10.46 5.35
C THR A 30 -5.14 9.41 4.42
N LEU A 31 -5.51 9.46 3.14
CA LEU A 31 -4.91 8.67 2.07
C LEU A 31 -3.41 8.93 1.94
N ARG A 32 -2.94 10.16 2.19
CA ARG A 32 -1.51 10.46 2.22
C ARG A 32 -0.77 9.64 3.28
N ALA A 33 -1.32 9.53 4.48
CA ALA A 33 -0.69 8.74 5.53
C ALA A 33 -0.70 7.24 5.22
N ALA A 34 -1.78 6.74 4.61
CA ALA A 34 -1.83 5.36 4.13
C ALA A 34 -0.78 5.07 3.05
N LEU A 35 -0.59 6.00 2.10
CA LEU A 35 0.44 5.89 1.06
C LEU A 35 1.86 5.94 1.62
N ALA A 36 2.11 6.79 2.61
CA ALA A 36 3.41 6.83 3.29
C ALA A 36 3.69 5.50 3.99
N ALA A 37 2.72 4.95 4.73
CA ALA A 37 2.88 3.66 5.39
C ALA A 37 3.05 2.50 4.40
N ALA A 38 2.36 2.54 3.25
CA ALA A 38 2.53 1.55 2.20
C ALA A 38 3.95 1.59 1.59
N ALA A 39 4.55 2.78 1.48
CA ALA A 39 5.94 2.93 1.04
C ALA A 39 6.92 2.27 2.01
N GLU A 40 6.69 2.36 3.32
CA GLU A 40 7.52 1.69 4.34
C GLU A 40 7.39 0.16 4.27
N SER A 41 6.22 -0.36 3.83
CA SER A 41 6.05 -1.80 3.61
C SER A 41 6.83 -2.31 2.38
N ALA A 42 7.25 -1.44 1.46
CA ALA A 42 8.00 -1.83 0.27
C ALA A 42 9.43 -2.33 0.58
N ASP A 43 9.93 -2.14 1.80
CA ASP A 43 11.17 -2.77 2.27
C ASP A 43 11.05 -4.30 2.38
N ASP A 44 9.82 -4.83 2.52
CA ASP A 44 9.55 -6.26 2.46
C ASP A 44 9.15 -6.68 1.03
N PRO A 45 9.97 -7.49 0.33
CA PRO A 45 9.70 -7.85 -1.07
C PRO A 45 8.48 -8.76 -1.25
N ASP A 46 7.99 -9.37 -0.17
CA ASP A 46 6.78 -10.20 -0.18
C ASP A 46 5.52 -9.40 0.20
N ALA A 47 5.67 -8.15 0.65
CA ALA A 47 4.55 -7.30 1.04
C ALA A 47 3.81 -6.78 -0.20
N LEU A 48 2.51 -6.99 -0.20
CA LEU A 48 1.57 -6.54 -1.21
C LEU A 48 0.58 -5.58 -0.54
N PRO A 49 0.88 -4.28 -0.52
CA PRO A 49 0.01 -3.27 0.07
C PRO A 49 -1.16 -2.93 -0.87
N TRP A 50 -2.36 -2.88 -0.32
CA TRP A 50 -3.59 -2.45 -0.97
C TRP A 50 -4.23 -1.34 -0.14
N ILE A 51 -4.74 -0.29 -0.76
CA ILE A 51 -5.43 0.78 -0.03
C ILE A 51 -6.89 0.84 -0.49
N VAL A 52 -7.82 0.89 0.46
CA VAL A 52 -9.22 1.20 0.20
C VAL A 52 -9.47 2.63 0.67
N THR A 53 -9.92 3.48 -0.24
CA THR A 53 -10.28 4.87 0.10
C THR A 53 -11.66 4.93 0.75
N GLU A 54 -11.98 6.06 1.39
CA GLU A 54 -13.33 6.32 1.90
C GLU A 54 -14.43 6.17 0.83
N GLU A 55 -14.13 6.50 -0.44
CA GLU A 55 -15.08 6.37 -1.55
C GLU A 55 -15.28 4.91 -2.01
N GLY A 56 -14.49 3.99 -1.46
CA GLY A 56 -14.52 2.57 -1.82
C GLY A 56 -13.59 2.21 -2.98
N ASP A 57 -12.82 3.16 -3.52
CA ASP A 57 -11.80 2.85 -4.52
C ASP A 57 -10.71 1.96 -3.94
N VAL A 58 -10.35 0.92 -4.68
CA VAL A 58 -9.30 -0.02 -4.32
C VAL A 58 -8.04 0.30 -5.13
N LEU A 59 -6.99 0.73 -4.43
CA LEU A 59 -5.70 1.07 -4.99
C LEU A 59 -4.77 -0.13 -4.87
N SER A 60 -4.29 -0.62 -6.00
CA SER A 60 -3.40 -1.79 -6.09
C SER A 60 -1.95 -1.43 -5.75
N PRO A 61 -1.11 -2.42 -5.39
CA PRO A 61 0.32 -2.20 -5.14
C PRO A 61 1.01 -1.43 -6.25
N HIS A 62 0.72 -1.77 -7.51
CA HIS A 62 1.31 -1.09 -8.67
C HIS A 62 0.92 0.39 -8.78
N TRP A 63 -0.34 0.72 -8.44
CA TRP A 63 -0.78 2.12 -8.40
C TRP A 63 -0.08 2.86 -7.27
N ILE A 64 0.00 2.23 -6.09
CA ILE A 64 0.68 2.79 -4.91
C ILE A 64 2.14 3.08 -5.23
N ASP A 65 2.88 2.19 -5.89
CA ASP A 65 4.28 2.43 -6.28
C ASP A 65 4.48 3.70 -7.14
N GLY A 66 3.48 4.05 -7.96
CA GLY A 66 3.50 5.26 -8.79
C GLY A 66 3.16 6.54 -8.05
N HIS A 67 2.48 6.45 -6.90
CA HIS A 67 1.86 7.57 -6.19
C HIS A 67 2.32 7.74 -4.74
N ALA A 68 2.98 6.73 -4.17
CA ALA A 68 3.60 6.80 -2.87
C ALA A 68 4.77 7.79 -2.90
N PRO A 69 5.03 8.46 -1.77
CA PRO A 69 6.24 9.26 -1.65
C PRO A 69 7.44 8.37 -1.96
N ARG A 70 8.27 8.77 -2.92
CA ARG A 70 9.49 8.03 -3.26
C ARG A 70 10.45 8.06 -2.08
N ASN A 71 10.34 7.08 -1.19
CA ASN A 71 11.42 6.75 -0.30
C ASN A 71 12.49 6.04 -1.14
N GLY A 72 13.74 6.52 -1.08
CA GLY A 72 14.77 6.38 -2.12
C GLY A 72 15.29 4.98 -2.47
N ALA A 73 14.59 3.89 -2.17
CA ALA A 73 15.06 2.52 -2.38
C ALA A 73 14.20 1.74 -3.39
N ARG A 74 14.12 2.22 -4.63
CA ARG A 74 13.69 1.38 -5.75
C ARG A 74 14.82 0.42 -6.11
N ARG A 75 14.85 -0.79 -5.53
CA ARG A 75 15.61 -1.91 -6.09
C ARG A 75 14.67 -2.97 -6.65
N VAL A 76 14.32 -2.73 -7.91
CA VAL A 76 14.15 -3.71 -8.99
C VAL A 76 13.60 -5.08 -8.59
N ARG A 77 12.40 -5.39 -9.07
CA ARG A 77 12.09 -6.73 -9.55
C ARG A 77 11.48 -6.63 -10.95
N LEU A 78 12.37 -6.75 -11.94
CA LEU A 78 12.06 -7.45 -13.19
C LEU A 78 11.88 -8.93 -12.81
N SER A 79 10.72 -9.49 -13.11
CA SER A 79 10.53 -10.94 -13.10
C SER A 79 10.50 -11.37 -14.57
N SER A 80 11.57 -12.05 -14.99
CA SER A 80 11.67 -12.78 -16.26
C SER A 80 10.79 -14.03 -16.28
#